data_AF-A0A8C6RW79-F1
#
_entry.id   AF-A0A8C6RW79-F1
#
_cell.length_a   1.000
_cell.length_b   1.000
_cell.length_c   1.000
_cell.angle_alpha   90.00
_cell.angle_beta   90.00
_cell.angle_gamma   90.00
#
_symmetry.space_group_name_H-M   'P 1'
#
loop_
_entity.id
_entity.type
_entity.pdbx_description
1 polymer ?
#
loop_
_entity_poly.entity_id
_entity_poly.type
_entity_poly.pdbx_seq_one_letter_code
_entity_poly.pdbx_strand_id
1 'polypeptide(L)'
;GSKYKKVVYQQFTNSMFRDPVKRKAEEEHLGILGPQLHANVGDKVTVVFKNMASRPYSIHAHGVKTESSTVTPTLPGETRTYIWQIPERSGAGTEDSACIPWAYYSTVDQVKVNFKCVL
;
A
#
# COMPACT_ATOMS: atom_id res chain seq x y z
N GLY A 1 -16.47 -19.49 14.47
CA GLY A 1 -17.00 -18.14 14.75
C GLY A 1 -16.60 -17.19 13.63
N SER A 2 -17.15 -15.97 13.57
CA SER A 2 -16.93 -15.02 12.46
C SER A 2 -15.97 -13.86 12.77
N LYS A 3 -15.49 -13.74 14.02
CA LYS A 3 -14.64 -12.62 14.47
C LYS A 3 -13.17 -13.05 14.54
N TYR A 4 -12.30 -12.28 13.89
CA TYR A 4 -10.86 -12.56 13.79
C TYR A 4 -10.05 -11.27 13.95
N LYS A 5 -8.92 -11.34 14.67
CA LYS A 5 -7.95 -10.25 14.74
C LYS A 5 -7.14 -10.22 13.45
N LYS A 6 -7.16 -9.09 12.73
CA LYS A 6 -6.44 -8.89 11.47
C LYS A 6 -5.63 -7.60 11.51
N VAL A 7 -4.66 -7.48 10.61
CA VAL A 7 -3.90 -6.26 10.35
C VAL A 7 -4.29 -5.76 8.96
N VAL A 8 -4.56 -4.47 8.84
CA VAL A 8 -5.00 -3.82 7.60
C VAL A 8 -4.25 -2.52 7.39
N TYR A 9 -4.10 -2.09 6.14
CA TYR A 9 -3.57 -0.77 5.83
C TYR A 9 -4.68 0.28 6.00
N GLN A 10 -4.35 1.40 6.65
CA GLN A 10 -5.27 2.50 6.86
C GLN A 10 -4.59 3.83 6.58
N GLN A 11 -5.31 4.72 5.90
CA GLN A 11 -4.81 6.06 5.61
C GLN A 11 -5.00 6.97 6.83
N PHE A 12 -4.02 7.84 7.04
CA PHE A 12 -4.05 8.89 8.05
C PHE A 12 -3.91 10.26 7.38
N THR A 13 -4.45 11.29 8.02
CA THR A 13 -4.45 12.66 7.50
C THR A 13 -3.07 13.31 7.53
N ASN A 14 -2.18 12.86 8.42
CA ASN A 14 -0.87 13.47 8.65
C ASN A 14 0.16 12.44 9.14
N SER A 15 1.42 12.88 9.18
CA SER A 15 2.58 12.11 9.64
C SER A 15 2.61 11.84 11.16
N MET A 16 1.66 12.41 11.93
CA MET A 16 1.53 12.09 13.36
C MET A 16 0.70 10.82 13.60
N PHE A 17 -0.02 10.32 12.59
CA PHE A 17 -0.84 9.10 12.66
C PHE A 17 -1.85 9.11 13.82
N ARG A 18 -2.47 10.27 14.08
CA ARG A 18 -3.49 10.44 15.14
C ARG A 18 -4.90 10.24 14.60
N ASP A 19 -5.18 10.87 13.46
CA ASP A 19 -6.52 10.93 12.89
C ASP A 19 -6.60 10.05 11.62
N PRO A 20 -7.24 8.87 11.69
CA PRO A 20 -7.45 8.06 10.51
C PRO A 20 -8.44 8.75 9.56
N VAL A 21 -8.19 8.64 8.25
CA VAL A 21 -9.12 9.13 7.23
C VAL A 21 -10.39 8.28 7.29
N LYS A 22 -11.53 8.94 7.44
CA LYS A 22 -12.84 8.28 7.36
C LYS A 22 -13.09 7.89 5.91
N ARG A 23 -13.39 6.61 5.67
CA ARG A 23 -13.81 6.13 4.35
C ARG A 23 -15.10 6.81 3.94
N LYS A 24 -15.18 7.20 2.67
CA LYS A 24 -16.40 7.72 2.05
C LYS A 24 -17.38 6.58 1.80
N ALA A 25 -18.65 6.91 1.56
CA ALA A 25 -19.67 5.92 1.18
C ALA A 25 -19.25 5.13 -0.08
N GLU A 26 -18.60 5.81 -1.02
CA GLU A 26 -18.06 5.23 -2.24
C GLU A 26 -16.97 4.17 -1.97
N GLU A 27 -16.28 4.24 -0.83
CA GLU A 27 -15.15 3.36 -0.45
C GLU A 27 -15.57 2.24 0.52
N GLU A 28 -16.86 2.16 0.88
CA GLU A 28 -17.37 1.16 1.83
C GLU A 28 -17.12 -0.26 1.31
N HIS A 29 -17.23 -0.45 -0.01
CA HIS A 29 -17.00 -1.72 -0.70
C HIS A 29 -15.56 -2.25 -0.54
N LEU A 30 -14.58 -1.42 -0.17
CA LEU A 30 -13.20 -1.85 0.00
C LEU A 30 -13.01 -2.80 1.19
N GLY A 31 -13.87 -2.75 2.20
CA GLY A 31 -13.86 -3.71 3.31
C GLY A 31 -12.48 -3.84 3.98
N ILE A 32 -11.79 -4.96 3.76
CA ILE A 32 -10.45 -5.23 4.33
C ILE A 32 -9.29 -4.60 3.54
N LEU A 33 -9.55 -4.17 2.30
CA LEU A 33 -8.54 -3.56 1.44
C LEU A 33 -8.06 -2.24 2.05
N GLY A 34 -6.79 -1.92 1.79
CA GLY A 34 -6.26 -0.63 2.20
C GLY A 34 -6.79 0.52 1.34
N PRO A 35 -6.35 1.76 1.62
CA PRO A 35 -6.75 2.92 0.82
C PRO A 35 -6.30 2.79 -0.65
N GLN A 36 -7.05 3.45 -1.54
CA GLN A 36 -6.68 3.55 -2.94
C GLN A 36 -5.49 4.51 -3.10
N LEU A 37 -4.46 4.08 -3.82
CA LEU A 37 -3.29 4.90 -4.13
C LEU A 37 -3.30 5.20 -5.64
N HIS A 38 -3.45 6.47 -5.99
CA HIS A 38 -3.49 6.94 -7.38
C HIS A 38 -2.16 7.62 -7.74
N ALA A 39 -1.64 7.31 -8.92
CA ALA A 39 -0.44 7.93 -9.47
C ALA A 39 -0.45 7.85 -11.00
N ASN A 40 0.16 8.84 -11.65
CA ASN A 40 0.34 8.89 -13.10
C ASN A 40 1.74 8.46 -13.50
N VAL A 41 1.92 8.11 -14.77
CA VAL A 41 3.25 7.90 -15.35
C VAL A 41 4.06 9.19 -15.23
N GLY A 42 5.28 9.06 -14.69
CA GLY A 42 6.18 10.16 -14.36
C GLY A 42 6.16 10.56 -12.88
N ASP A 43 5.16 10.13 -12.11
CA ASP A 43 5.04 10.51 -10.70
C ASP A 43 6.04 9.78 -9.79
N LYS A 44 6.27 10.40 -8.63
CA LYS A 44 6.98 9.80 -7.50
C LYS A 44 6.07 9.73 -6.29
N VAL A 45 5.63 8.53 -5.93
CA VAL A 45 4.77 8.29 -4.77
C VAL A 45 5.64 8.14 -3.52
N THR A 46 5.38 8.98 -2.52
CA THR A 46 6.05 8.92 -1.22
C THR A 46 5.08 8.37 -0.19
N VAL A 47 5.32 7.14 0.26
CA VAL A 47 4.47 6.48 1.26
C VAL A 47 5.15 6.55 2.62
N VAL A 48 4.62 7.37 3.52
CA VAL A 48 5.05 7.41 4.93
C VAL A 48 4.28 6.32 5.68
N PHE A 49 4.95 5.21 5.97
CA PHE A 49 4.35 4.03 6.57
C PHE A 49 4.73 3.90 8.05
N LYS A 50 3.73 3.81 8.92
CA LYS A 50 3.93 3.52 10.35
C LYS A 50 3.40 2.13 10.68
N ASN A 51 4.24 1.31 11.30
CA ASN A 51 3.83 -0.01 11.74
C ASN A 51 3.23 0.06 13.14
N MET A 52 1.90 0.11 13.22
CA MET A 52 1.15 0.08 14.48
C MET A 52 0.77 -1.35 14.93
N ALA A 53 1.29 -2.38 14.25
CA ALA A 53 1.05 -3.78 14.57
C ALA A 53 2.18 -4.38 15.42
N SER A 54 2.02 -5.65 15.82
CA SER A 54 2.93 -6.32 16.76
C SER A 54 4.07 -7.11 16.11
N ARG A 55 4.18 -7.09 14.77
CA ARG A 55 5.19 -7.83 13.99
C ARG A 55 5.80 -6.91 12.95
N PRO A 56 7.01 -7.19 12.44
CA PRO A 56 7.56 -6.44 11.32
C PRO A 56 6.67 -6.54 10.08
N TYR A 57 6.40 -5.42 9.45
CA TYR A 57 5.64 -5.31 8.21
C TYR A 57 6.31 -4.33 7.26
N SER A 58 6.01 -4.43 5.98
CA SER A 58 6.45 -3.48 4.96
C SER A 58 5.30 -3.10 4.04
N ILE A 59 5.57 -2.25 3.06
CA ILE A 59 4.65 -1.96 1.97
C ILE A 59 5.43 -1.88 0.66
N HIS A 60 4.93 -2.61 -0.34
CA HIS A 60 5.46 -2.60 -1.71
C HIS A 60 4.31 -2.85 -2.67
N ALA A 61 4.41 -2.31 -3.89
CA ALA A 61 3.42 -2.49 -4.93
C ALA A 61 4.03 -3.21 -6.13
N HIS A 62 3.21 -3.97 -6.86
CA HIS A 62 3.60 -4.42 -8.19
C HIS A 62 3.70 -3.24 -9.17
N GLY A 63 4.42 -3.44 -10.28
CA GLY A 63 4.57 -2.44 -11.33
C GLY A 63 5.55 -1.33 -11.00
N VAL A 64 5.62 -0.84 -9.76
CA VAL A 64 6.44 0.32 -9.38
C VAL A 64 7.94 0.05 -9.47
N LYS A 65 8.72 1.13 -9.63
CA LYS A 65 10.19 1.09 -9.58
C LYS A 65 10.68 1.66 -8.24
N THR A 66 11.59 0.94 -7.59
CA THR A 66 12.29 1.38 -6.38
C THR A 66 13.78 1.55 -6.66
N GLU A 67 14.49 2.33 -5.83
CA GLU A 67 15.94 2.52 -5.97
C GLU A 67 16.73 1.25 -5.62
N SER A 68 16.23 0.47 -4.66
CA SER A 68 16.80 -0.82 -4.26
C SER A 68 15.85 -1.95 -4.58
N SER A 69 16.41 -3.13 -4.88
CA SER A 69 15.67 -4.38 -5.08
C SER A 69 15.13 -4.97 -3.78
N THR A 70 15.67 -4.56 -2.63
CA THR A 70 15.28 -5.11 -1.32
C THR A 70 14.36 -4.16 -0.57
N VAL A 71 13.16 -4.64 -0.24
CA VAL A 71 12.20 -3.91 0.58
C VAL A 71 12.50 -4.15 2.06
N THR A 72 13.04 -3.15 2.74
CA THR A 72 13.34 -3.28 4.17
C THR A 72 12.06 -3.31 5.01
N PRO A 73 11.94 -4.26 5.95
CA PRO A 73 10.85 -4.28 6.94
C PRO A 73 10.85 -3.03 7.82
N THR A 74 9.67 -2.62 8.26
CA THR A 74 9.47 -1.61 9.31
C THR A 74 9.09 -2.34 10.60
N LEU A 75 9.85 -2.13 11.68
CA LEU A 75 9.60 -2.81 12.95
C LEU A 75 8.37 -2.21 13.67
N PRO A 76 7.74 -2.95 14.61
CA PRO A 76 6.65 -2.43 15.43
C PRO A 76 6.97 -1.08 16.08
N GLY A 77 6.10 -0.10 15.93
CA GLY A 77 6.25 1.27 16.44
C GLY A 77 7.08 2.20 15.56
N GLU A 78 7.85 1.68 14.61
CA GLU A 78 8.66 2.49 13.70
C GLU A 78 7.83 3.10 12.57
N THR A 79 8.38 4.19 12.02
CA THR A 79 7.88 4.83 10.81
C THR A 79 8.99 4.85 9.77
N ARG A 80 8.65 4.47 8.53
CA ARG A 80 9.58 4.43 7.42
C ARG A 80 8.91 5.00 6.17
N THR A 81 9.69 5.71 5.38
CA THR A 81 9.23 6.26 4.10
C THR A 81 9.67 5.35 2.96
N TYR A 82 8.72 4.93 2.13
CA TYR A 82 8.94 4.18 0.90
C TYR A 82 8.75 5.11 -0.30
N ILE A 83 9.68 5.07 -1.24
CA ILE A 83 9.63 5.89 -2.45
C ILE A 83 9.41 4.97 -3.65
N TRP A 84 8.33 5.19 -4.37
CA TRP A 84 7.98 4.47 -5.59
C TRP A 84 8.00 5.43 -6.76
N GLN A 85 8.79 5.08 -7.78
CA GLN A 85 8.81 5.77 -9.06
C GLN A 85 7.82 5.07 -10.00
N ILE A 86 7.06 5.85 -10.76
CA ILE A 86 6.08 5.36 -11.73
C ILE A 86 6.59 5.64 -13.15
N PRO A 87 7.58 4.87 -13.67
CA PRO A 87 8.00 5.00 -15.06
C PRO A 87 6.89 4.55 -16.03
N GLU A 88 7.09 4.79 -17.32
CA GLU A 88 6.16 4.38 -18.39
C GLU A 88 5.83 2.88 -18.33
N ARG A 89 6.82 2.03 -18.06
CA ARG A 89 6.64 0.58 -17.86
C ARG A 89 5.75 0.19 -16.66
N SER A 90 5.41 1.13 -15.80
CA SER A 90 4.52 0.94 -14.65
C SER A 90 3.08 1.37 -14.94
N GLY A 91 2.85 2.06 -16.07
CA GLY A 91 1.54 2.45 -16.55
C GLY A 91 0.98 1.48 -17.59
N ALA A 92 -0.13 1.89 -18.19
CA ALA A 92 -0.82 1.16 -19.25
C ALA A 92 0.07 0.99 -20.49
N GLY A 93 0.09 -0.23 -21.05
CA GLY A 93 0.63 -0.48 -22.38
C GLY A 93 -0.27 0.07 -23.49
N THR A 94 0.14 -0.09 -24.75
CA THR A 94 -0.57 0.46 -25.91
C THR A 94 -1.99 -0.09 -26.10
N GLU A 95 -2.25 -1.31 -25.64
CA GLU A 95 -3.56 -1.99 -25.73
C GLU A 95 -4.36 -1.91 -24.42
N ASP A 96 -3.78 -1.34 -23.36
CA ASP A 96 -4.42 -1.26 -22.06
C ASP A 96 -5.35 -0.05 -21.96
N SER A 97 -6.30 -0.11 -21.02
CA SER A 97 -7.10 1.05 -20.66
C SER A 97 -6.24 2.13 -19.99
N ALA A 98 -6.71 3.38 -19.99
CA ALA A 98 -5.95 4.52 -19.46
C ALA A 98 -5.50 4.39 -17.99
N CYS A 99 -6.15 3.53 -17.20
CA CYS A 99 -5.80 3.24 -15.81
C CYS A 99 -5.65 1.72 -15.63
N ILE A 100 -4.54 1.31 -15.00
CA ILE A 100 -4.28 -0.09 -14.65
C ILE A 100 -4.07 -0.24 -13.14
N PRO A 101 -4.60 -1.31 -12.52
CA PRO A 101 -4.45 -1.53 -11.10
C PRO A 101 -3.18 -2.30 -10.74
N TRP A 102 -2.54 -1.90 -9.64
CA TRP A 102 -1.47 -2.67 -9.02
C TRP A 102 -1.79 -3.02 -7.57
N ALA A 103 -1.54 -4.27 -7.21
CA ALA A 103 -1.65 -4.72 -5.83
C ALA A 103 -0.46 -4.22 -5.00
N TYR A 104 -0.73 -3.72 -3.78
CA TYR A 104 0.30 -3.49 -2.78
C TYR A 104 0.10 -4.39 -1.55
N TYR A 105 1.22 -4.78 -0.93
CA TYR A 105 1.27 -5.77 0.15
C TYR A 105 2.58 -5.69 0.94
N SER A 106 2.66 -6.45 2.03
CA SER A 106 3.87 -6.57 2.85
C SER A 106 4.75 -7.71 2.33
N THR A 107 6.05 -7.45 2.20
CA THR A 107 7.05 -8.40 1.68
C THR A 107 7.67 -9.32 2.74
N VAL A 108 7.44 -9.05 4.03
CA VAL A 108 8.10 -9.77 5.14
C VAL A 108 7.69 -11.25 5.26
N ASP A 109 6.43 -11.57 4.98
CA ASP A 109 5.90 -12.94 4.99
C ASP A 109 4.72 -13.03 4.00
N GLN A 110 5.03 -13.27 2.73
CA GLN A 110 4.02 -13.30 1.65
C GLN A 110 2.95 -14.39 1.83
N VAL A 111 3.20 -15.41 2.66
CA VAL A 111 2.26 -16.52 2.89
C VAL A 111 1.30 -16.21 4.04
N LYS A 112 1.73 -15.48 5.08
CA LYS A 112 0.85 -15.09 6.20
C LYS A 112 0.20 -13.72 6.04
N VAL A 113 0.65 -12.91 5.08
CA VAL A 113 0.26 -11.48 4.93
C VAL A 113 -0.32 -11.20 3.54
N ASN A 114 -1.07 -12.16 2.97
CA ASN A 114 -1.75 -11.96 1.68
C ASN A 114 -3.18 -11.45 1.89
N PHE A 115 -3.37 -10.13 1.83
CA PHE A 115 -4.64 -9.53 1.44
C PHE A 115 -4.38 -8.73 0.17
N LYS A 116 -4.63 -9.39 -0.98
CA LYS A 116 -4.43 -8.83 -2.32
C LYS A 116 -5.45 -7.71 -2.57
N CYS A 117 -4.98 -6.60 -3.13
CA CYS A 117 -5.82 -5.56 -3.71
C CYS A 117 -5.87 -5.71 -5.23
N VAL A 118 -7.05 -5.47 -5.79
CA VAL A 118 -7.32 -5.09 -7.18
C VAL A 118 -8.05 -3.75 -7.08
N LEU A 119 -7.77 -2.83 -7.99
CA LEU A 119 -8.68 -1.71 -8.29
C LEU A 119 -9.37 -1.99 -9.61
#